data_AF-W5NMD4-F1
#
_entry.id   AF-W5NMD4-F1
#
_cell.length_a   1.000
_cell.length_b   1.000
_cell.length_c   1.000
_cell.angle_alpha   90.00
_cell.angle_beta   90.00
_cell.angle_gamma   90.00
#
_symmetry.space_group_name_H-M   'P 1'
#
loop_
_entity.id
_entity.type
_entity.pdbx_description
1 polymer ?
#
loop_
_entity_poly.entity_id
_entity_poly.type
_entity_poly.pdbx_seq_one_letter_code
_entity_poly.pdbx_strand_id
1 'polypeptide(L)'
;AALEQVIEKKILTALKYAGVILEAAASAIPGLQQAIPLFEAIQNVKDREAVEKEVQGTMRRLEEVSKAIRSCRQQLEMGEVNIMLSDLQKKLQYHLNALETLIKADPKDEEAVQKFKTTFMQYDGERNLFALQQIMKGNNIFGNSVLKVYKTHCNPEEKKQGCLRLICMFYNLMIIDLVYQRIFSKKSWEAIQDACNKQAAEFNEKIKKEMAEDTSPQ
;
A
#
# COMPACT_ATOMS: atom_id res chain seq x y z
N ALA A 1 -8.70 -32.90 -50.87
CA ALA A 1 -9.80 -33.80 -50.43
C ALA A 1 -9.38 -34.77 -49.32
N ALA A 2 -8.72 -35.91 -49.61
CA ALA A 2 -8.41 -36.91 -48.57
C ALA A 2 -7.38 -36.44 -47.53
N LEU A 3 -6.34 -35.72 -47.97
CA LEU A 3 -5.30 -35.17 -47.08
C LEU A 3 -5.88 -34.07 -46.14
N GLU A 4 -6.75 -33.21 -46.67
CA GLU A 4 -7.43 -32.17 -45.88
C GLU A 4 -8.33 -32.76 -44.79
N GLN A 5 -9.10 -33.81 -45.09
CA GLN A 5 -9.94 -34.49 -44.10
C GLN A 5 -9.11 -35.15 -42.98
N VAL A 6 -7.94 -35.70 -43.30
CA VAL A 6 -7.04 -36.28 -42.30
C VAL A 6 -6.44 -35.19 -41.40
N ILE A 7 -6.07 -34.03 -41.95
CA ILE A 7 -5.54 -32.89 -41.20
C ILE A 7 -6.62 -32.30 -40.29
N GLU A 8 -7.82 -32.07 -40.82
CA GLU A 8 -8.96 -31.53 -40.06
C GLU A 8 -9.32 -32.43 -38.86
N LYS A 9 -9.35 -33.76 -39.07
CA LYS A 9 -9.63 -34.74 -38.01
C LYS A 9 -8.56 -34.74 -36.91
N LYS A 10 -7.28 -34.58 -37.26
CA LYS A 10 -6.18 -34.48 -36.29
C LYS A 10 -6.24 -33.19 -35.47
N ILE A 11 -6.56 -32.06 -36.11
CA ILE A 11 -6.73 -30.76 -35.44
C ILE A 11 -7.90 -30.80 -34.46
N LEU A 12 -9.07 -31.31 -34.87
CA LEU A 12 -10.23 -31.49 -33.99
C LEU A 12 -9.92 -32.39 -32.79
N THR A 13 -9.14 -33.44 -32.99
CA THR A 13 -8.73 -34.35 -31.91
C THR A 13 -7.80 -33.65 -30.92
N ALA A 14 -6.81 -32.91 -31.41
CA ALA A 14 -5.89 -32.12 -30.57
C ALA A 14 -6.64 -31.04 -29.77
N LEU A 15 -7.61 -30.35 -30.40
CA LEU A 15 -8.48 -29.41 -29.72
C LEU A 15 -9.33 -30.10 -28.65
N LYS A 16 -9.89 -31.29 -28.86
CA LYS A 16 -10.61 -32.00 -27.78
C LYS A 16 -9.74 -32.24 -26.55
N TYR A 17 -8.49 -32.69 -26.73
CA TYR A 17 -7.57 -32.90 -25.61
C TYR A 17 -7.22 -31.61 -24.88
N ALA A 18 -6.96 -30.52 -25.61
CA ALA A 18 -6.68 -29.24 -24.97
C ALA A 18 -7.90 -28.67 -24.20
N GLY A 19 -9.13 -29.02 -24.57
CA GLY A 19 -10.35 -28.63 -23.86
C GLY A 19 -10.49 -29.31 -22.51
N VAL A 20 -10.24 -30.63 -22.48
CA VAL A 20 -10.22 -31.41 -21.23
C VAL A 20 -9.15 -30.87 -20.27
N ILE A 21 -7.97 -30.49 -20.78
CA ILE A 21 -6.91 -29.88 -19.98
C ILE A 21 -7.35 -28.50 -19.46
N LEU A 22 -7.99 -27.69 -20.29
CA LEU A 22 -8.48 -26.37 -19.91
C LEU A 22 -9.56 -26.44 -18.83
N GLU A 23 -10.53 -27.35 -18.96
CA GLU A 23 -11.57 -27.58 -17.94
C GLU A 23 -10.97 -28.03 -16.61
N ALA A 24 -10.03 -28.98 -16.64
CA ALA A 24 -9.31 -29.42 -15.46
C ALA A 24 -8.52 -28.26 -14.81
N ALA A 25 -7.82 -27.46 -15.61
CA ALA A 25 -7.08 -26.30 -15.11
C ALA A 25 -8.02 -25.20 -14.57
N ALA A 26 -9.19 -25.00 -15.19
CA ALA A 26 -10.20 -24.04 -14.77
C ALA A 26 -10.92 -24.43 -13.47
N SER A 27 -10.97 -25.72 -13.15
CA SER A 27 -11.45 -26.20 -11.84
C SER A 27 -10.52 -25.82 -10.69
N ALA A 28 -9.21 -25.73 -10.97
CA ALA A 28 -8.19 -25.34 -10.00
C ALA A 28 -7.92 -23.83 -9.98
N ILE A 29 -8.07 -23.15 -11.12
CA ILE A 29 -7.81 -21.73 -11.31
C ILE A 29 -9.07 -21.08 -11.89
N PRO A 30 -9.96 -20.49 -11.06
CA PRO A 30 -11.23 -19.93 -11.51
C PRO A 30 -11.10 -18.89 -12.65
N GLY A 31 -9.97 -18.18 -12.72
CA GLY A 31 -9.70 -17.22 -13.79
C GLY A 31 -9.60 -17.83 -15.19
N LEU A 32 -9.31 -19.14 -15.32
CA LEU A 32 -9.24 -19.83 -16.62
C LEU A 32 -10.62 -20.23 -17.16
N GLN A 33 -11.69 -20.17 -16.36
CA GLN A 33 -13.05 -20.43 -16.81
C GLN A 33 -13.48 -19.48 -17.95
N GLN A 34 -12.89 -18.29 -18.00
CA GLN A 34 -13.11 -17.28 -19.04
C GLN A 34 -12.75 -17.78 -20.44
N ALA A 35 -11.79 -18.71 -20.56
CA ALA A 35 -11.28 -19.21 -21.84
C ALA A 35 -12.08 -20.41 -22.41
N ILE A 36 -12.95 -21.04 -21.60
CA ILE A 36 -13.72 -22.23 -22.00
C ILE A 36 -14.64 -21.92 -23.20
N PRO A 37 -15.44 -20.83 -23.22
CA PRO A 37 -16.33 -20.55 -24.35
C PRO A 37 -15.60 -20.29 -25.67
N LEU A 38 -14.42 -19.65 -25.60
CA LEU A 38 -13.55 -19.47 -26.77
C LEU A 38 -13.06 -20.82 -27.30
N PHE A 39 -12.70 -21.70 -26.39
CA PHE A 39 -12.21 -23.02 -26.73
C PHE A 39 -13.29 -23.88 -27.43
N GLU A 40 -14.52 -23.84 -26.93
CA GLU A 40 -15.69 -24.49 -27.52
C GLU A 40 -16.05 -23.89 -28.90
N ALA A 41 -15.92 -22.57 -29.07
CA ALA A 41 -16.12 -21.91 -30.36
C ALA A 41 -15.08 -22.37 -31.40
N ILE A 42 -13.80 -22.46 -31.03
CA ILE A 42 -12.72 -22.93 -31.90
C ILE A 42 -12.91 -24.41 -32.30
N GLN A 43 -13.53 -25.24 -31.46
CA GLN A 43 -13.89 -26.61 -31.86
C GLN A 43 -14.97 -26.65 -32.95
N ASN A 44 -15.79 -25.62 -33.05
CA ASN A 44 -16.88 -25.47 -34.03
C ASN A 44 -16.49 -24.55 -35.20
N VAL A 45 -15.26 -24.67 -35.69
CA VAL A 45 -14.58 -23.87 -36.75
C VAL A 45 -15.40 -23.56 -38.02
N LYS A 46 -16.53 -24.22 -38.25
CA LYS A 46 -17.41 -23.98 -39.41
C LYS A 46 -18.11 -22.62 -39.36
N ASP A 47 -18.20 -21.99 -38.20
CA ASP A 47 -18.77 -20.65 -38.03
C ASP A 47 -17.68 -19.65 -37.58
N ARG A 48 -17.02 -19.05 -38.57
CA ARG A 48 -15.95 -18.07 -38.35
C ARG A 48 -16.44 -16.84 -37.56
N GLU A 49 -17.68 -16.41 -37.80
CA GLU A 49 -18.26 -15.24 -37.14
C GLU A 49 -18.50 -15.53 -35.65
N ALA A 50 -18.95 -16.75 -35.31
CA ALA A 50 -19.07 -17.21 -33.93
C ALA A 50 -17.71 -17.24 -33.19
N VAL A 51 -16.65 -17.71 -33.86
CA VAL A 51 -15.29 -17.71 -33.28
C VAL A 51 -14.77 -16.29 -33.06
N GLU A 52 -14.92 -15.40 -34.04
CA GLU A 52 -14.49 -14.00 -33.91
C GLU A 52 -15.22 -13.28 -32.77
N LYS A 53 -16.52 -13.56 -32.61
CA LYS A 53 -17.33 -13.03 -31.51
C LYS A 53 -16.84 -13.53 -30.14
N GLU A 54 -16.48 -14.80 -30.00
CA GLU A 54 -15.98 -15.32 -28.73
C GLU A 54 -14.54 -14.91 -28.40
N VAL A 55 -13.69 -14.69 -29.40
CA VAL A 55 -12.39 -14.05 -29.19
C VAL A 55 -12.58 -12.67 -28.59
N GLN A 56 -13.43 -11.83 -29.21
CA GLN A 56 -13.73 -10.50 -28.69
C GLN A 56 -14.37 -10.55 -27.29
N GLY A 57 -15.30 -11.49 -27.06
CA GLY A 57 -15.94 -11.70 -25.77
C GLY A 57 -14.94 -12.08 -24.68
N THR A 58 -13.98 -12.95 -25.00
CA THR A 58 -12.92 -13.38 -24.06
C THR A 58 -11.93 -12.25 -23.78
N MET A 59 -11.55 -11.46 -24.80
CA MET A 59 -10.70 -10.28 -24.62
C MET A 59 -11.35 -9.25 -23.68
N ARG A 60 -12.64 -8.94 -23.86
CA ARG A 60 -13.37 -8.03 -22.96
C ARG A 60 -13.39 -8.54 -21.52
N ARG A 61 -13.66 -9.84 -21.33
CA ARG A 61 -13.67 -10.47 -20.01
C ARG A 61 -12.29 -10.44 -19.33
N LEU A 62 -11.21 -10.64 -20.09
CA LEU A 62 -9.83 -10.48 -19.59
C LEU A 62 -9.51 -9.03 -19.21
N GLU A 63 -10.00 -8.05 -19.98
CA GLU A 63 -9.87 -6.64 -19.63
C GLU A 63 -10.61 -6.30 -18.33
N GLU A 64 -11.83 -6.82 -18.15
CA GLU A 64 -12.61 -6.67 -16.92
C GLU A 64 -11.90 -7.27 -15.71
N VAL A 65 -11.40 -8.50 -15.83
CA VAL A 65 -10.59 -9.15 -14.78
C VAL A 65 -9.33 -8.34 -14.47
N SER A 66 -8.65 -7.84 -15.50
CA SER A 66 -7.46 -7.01 -15.32
C SER A 66 -7.76 -5.67 -14.64
N LYS A 67 -8.93 -5.07 -14.93
CA LYS A 67 -9.42 -3.87 -14.21
C LYS A 67 -9.74 -4.21 -12.75
N ALA A 68 -10.42 -5.33 -12.48
CA ALA A 68 -10.75 -5.78 -11.14
C ALA A 68 -9.49 -6.06 -10.29
N ILE A 69 -8.49 -6.73 -10.87
CA ILE A 69 -7.20 -6.98 -10.19
C ILE A 69 -6.50 -5.67 -9.86
N ARG A 70 -6.45 -4.71 -10.79
CA ARG A 70 -5.85 -3.39 -10.54
C ARG A 70 -6.59 -2.64 -9.42
N SER A 71 -7.92 -2.66 -9.43
CA SER A 71 -8.74 -2.03 -8.37
C SER A 71 -8.54 -2.70 -7.01
N CYS A 72 -8.54 -4.02 -6.96
CA CYS A 72 -8.28 -4.78 -5.73
C CYS A 72 -6.91 -4.46 -5.16
N ARG A 73 -5.88 -4.43 -6.01
CA ARG A 73 -4.52 -4.03 -5.61
C ARG A 73 -4.47 -2.62 -5.02
N GLN A 74 -5.12 -1.64 -5.67
CA GLN A 74 -5.22 -0.28 -5.15
C GLN A 74 -5.86 -0.25 -3.75
N GLN A 75 -6.96 -0.98 -3.56
CA GLN A 75 -7.65 -1.04 -2.26
C GLN A 75 -6.76 -1.67 -1.17
N LEU A 76 -6.00 -2.71 -1.50
CA LEU A 76 -5.08 -3.36 -0.56
C LEU A 76 -3.92 -2.43 -0.17
N GLU A 77 -3.27 -1.78 -1.13
CA GLU A 77 -2.15 -0.86 -0.88
C GLU A 77 -2.62 0.36 -0.05
N MET A 78 -3.79 0.94 -0.37
CA MET A 78 -4.39 2.03 0.41
C MET A 78 -4.83 1.57 1.81
N GLY A 79 -5.44 0.38 1.90
CA GLY A 79 -5.90 -0.19 3.16
C GLY A 79 -4.76 -0.43 4.14
N GLU A 80 -3.65 -0.98 3.66
CA GLU A 80 -2.45 -1.20 4.48
C GLU A 80 -1.91 0.10 5.08
N VAL A 81 -1.69 1.12 4.23
CA VAL A 81 -1.23 2.44 4.66
C VAL A 81 -2.16 3.04 5.70
N ASN A 82 -3.47 2.96 5.47
CA ASN A 82 -4.46 3.53 6.38
C ASN A 82 -4.46 2.83 7.74
N ILE A 83 -4.32 1.51 7.79
CA ILE A 83 -4.23 0.75 9.04
C ILE A 83 -2.99 1.17 9.82
N MET A 84 -1.82 1.20 9.18
CA MET A 84 -0.55 1.56 9.84
C MET A 84 -0.57 3.00 10.38
N LEU A 85 -1.07 3.95 9.59
CA LEU A 85 -1.18 5.35 10.03
C LEU A 85 -2.23 5.54 11.12
N SER A 86 -3.35 4.80 11.07
CA SER A 86 -4.39 4.87 12.09
C SER A 86 -3.88 4.39 13.45
N ASP A 87 -3.13 3.28 13.49
CA ASP A 87 -2.51 2.79 14.72
C ASP A 87 -1.54 3.82 15.32
N LEU A 88 -0.65 4.37 14.49
CA LEU A 88 0.29 5.41 14.93
C LEU A 88 -0.43 6.68 15.39
N GLN A 89 -1.49 7.09 14.70
CA GLN A 89 -2.27 8.27 15.09
C GLN A 89 -2.95 8.06 16.45
N LYS A 90 -3.47 6.86 16.71
CA LYS A 90 -4.06 6.53 18.01
C LYS A 90 -3.03 6.60 19.13
N LYS A 91 -1.84 6.01 18.93
CA LYS A 91 -0.72 6.09 19.89
C LYS A 91 -0.28 7.53 20.11
N LEU A 92 -0.15 8.31 19.03
CA LEU A 92 0.19 9.72 19.09
C LEU A 92 -0.82 10.52 19.92
N GLN A 93 -2.12 10.25 19.80
CA GLN A 93 -3.15 10.91 20.58
C GLN A 93 -2.97 10.68 22.10
N TYR A 94 -2.64 9.45 22.51
CA TYR A 94 -2.38 9.17 23.93
C TYR A 94 -1.17 9.94 24.45
N HIS A 95 -0.09 10.00 23.67
CA HIS A 95 1.11 10.76 24.02
C HIS A 95 0.83 12.27 24.10
N LEU A 96 0.06 12.83 23.16
CA LEU A 96 -0.32 14.25 23.18
C LEU A 96 -1.16 14.60 24.41
N ASN A 97 -2.14 13.76 24.77
CA ASN A 97 -2.95 13.98 25.97
C ASN A 97 -2.11 13.92 27.25
N ALA A 98 -1.13 13.00 27.32
CA ALA A 98 -0.22 12.91 28.45
C ALA A 98 0.74 14.10 28.50
N LEU A 99 1.25 14.56 27.35
CA LEU A 99 2.07 15.76 27.25
C LEU A 99 1.29 17.01 27.66
N GLU A 100 0.04 17.14 27.22
CA GLU A 100 -0.84 18.24 27.63
C GLU A 100 -1.05 18.24 29.15
N THR A 101 -1.26 17.06 29.75
CA THR A 101 -1.37 16.91 31.20
C THR A 101 -0.09 17.36 31.90
N LEU A 102 1.07 16.96 31.37
CA LEU A 102 2.38 17.36 31.89
C LEU A 102 2.62 18.87 31.79
N ILE A 103 2.27 19.50 30.67
CA ILE A 103 2.45 20.94 30.44
C ILE A 103 1.55 21.78 31.37
N LYS A 104 0.35 21.28 31.68
CA LYS A 104 -0.61 21.97 32.56
C LYS A 104 -0.30 21.80 34.05
N ALA A 105 0.53 20.82 34.42
CA ALA A 105 0.89 20.54 35.80
C ALA A 105 1.95 21.52 36.34
N ASP A 106 2.12 21.54 37.66
CA ASP A 106 3.25 22.24 38.29
C ASP A 106 4.56 21.56 37.84
N PRO A 107 5.65 22.30 37.52
CA PRO A 107 6.93 21.71 37.15
C PRO A 107 7.52 20.72 38.18
N LYS A 108 7.06 20.75 39.43
CA LYS A 108 7.45 19.83 40.51
C LYS A 108 6.46 18.68 40.72
N ASP A 109 5.43 18.57 39.88
CA ASP A 109 4.44 17.49 39.94
C ASP A 109 5.06 16.17 39.44
N GLU A 110 5.58 15.39 40.38
CA GLU A 110 6.16 14.08 40.10
C GLU A 110 5.14 13.08 39.54
N GLU A 111 3.85 13.22 39.88
CA GLU A 111 2.79 12.35 39.38
C GLU A 111 2.55 12.60 37.89
N ALA A 112 2.49 13.86 37.47
CA ALA A 112 2.35 14.23 36.07
C ALA A 112 3.54 13.76 35.22
N VAL A 113 4.76 13.91 35.73
CA VAL A 113 5.99 13.41 35.09
C VAL A 113 5.96 11.88 34.95
N GLN A 114 5.56 11.17 36.00
CA GLN A 114 5.51 9.72 36.00
C GLN A 114 4.38 9.18 35.10
N LYS A 115 3.24 9.87 35.03
CA LYS A 115 2.13 9.53 34.12
C LYS A 115 2.54 9.70 32.66
N PHE A 116 3.25 10.78 32.33
CA PHE A 116 3.82 10.96 31.00
C PHE A 116 4.78 9.83 30.63
N LYS A 117 5.73 9.51 31.51
CA LYS A 117 6.67 8.40 31.30
C LYS A 117 5.96 7.06 31.09
N THR A 118 4.96 6.76 31.93
CA THR A 118 4.18 5.52 31.85
C THR A 118 3.43 5.43 30.52
N THR A 119 2.79 6.52 30.10
CA THR A 119 2.08 6.58 28.81
C THR A 119 3.05 6.41 27.65
N PHE A 120 4.19 7.10 27.71
CA PHE A 120 5.25 7.01 26.71
C PHE A 120 5.70 5.55 26.50
N MET A 121 5.97 4.83 27.59
CA MET A 121 6.36 3.42 27.54
C MET A 121 5.22 2.50 27.09
N GLN A 122 4.01 2.70 27.62
CA GLN A 122 2.85 1.86 27.33
C GLN A 122 2.48 1.85 25.84
N TYR A 123 2.68 2.97 25.15
CA TYR A 123 2.34 3.14 23.73
C TYR A 123 3.59 3.26 22.85
N ASP A 124 4.67 2.55 23.19
CA ASP A 124 5.88 2.39 22.38
C ASP A 124 6.49 3.71 21.87
N GLY A 125 6.54 4.74 22.72
CA GLY A 125 6.99 6.09 22.37
C GLY A 125 8.33 6.12 21.62
N GLU A 126 9.31 5.34 22.08
CA GLU A 126 10.65 5.24 21.47
C GLU A 126 10.63 4.70 20.03
N ARG A 127 9.60 3.92 19.66
CA ARG A 127 9.50 3.24 18.36
C ARG A 127 8.59 3.95 17.38
N ASN A 128 7.68 4.81 17.84
CA ASN A 128 6.66 5.41 16.98
C ASN A 128 7.26 6.28 15.86
N LEU A 129 8.29 7.07 16.17
CA LEU A 129 8.98 7.88 15.15
C LEU A 129 9.69 7.00 14.13
N PHE A 130 10.35 5.94 14.59
CA PHE A 130 10.98 4.94 13.71
C PHE A 130 9.95 4.22 12.84
N ALA A 131 8.80 3.81 13.40
CA ALA A 131 7.73 3.15 12.67
C ALA A 131 7.17 4.05 11.55
N LEU A 132 6.97 5.34 11.82
CA LEU A 132 6.60 6.31 10.79
C LEU A 132 7.66 6.38 9.67
N GLN A 133 8.94 6.39 10.01
CA GLN A 133 10.03 6.35 9.03
C GLN A 133 10.04 5.05 8.21
N GLN A 134 9.67 3.91 8.79
CA GLN A 134 9.55 2.63 8.06
C GLN A 134 8.41 2.66 7.04
N ILE A 135 7.25 3.20 7.43
CA ILE A 135 6.11 3.42 6.53
C ILE A 135 6.51 4.34 5.38
N MET A 136 7.27 5.39 5.68
CA MET A 136 7.83 6.29 4.67
C MET A 136 8.84 5.59 3.76
N LYS A 137 9.57 4.58 4.24
CA LYS A 137 10.53 3.78 3.45
C LYS A 137 9.89 2.66 2.62
N GLY A 138 8.63 2.35 2.85
CA GLY A 138 7.98 1.22 2.19
C GLY A 138 8.43 -0.12 2.75
N ASN A 139 8.93 -0.15 3.99
CA ASN A 139 9.24 -1.39 4.69
C ASN A 139 7.96 -1.96 5.30
N ASN A 140 7.04 -2.39 4.42
CA ASN A 140 5.71 -2.93 4.71
C ASN A 140 5.39 -4.12 3.80
N ILE A 141 4.20 -4.73 3.92
CA ILE A 141 3.81 -5.98 3.25
C ILE A 141 3.87 -5.83 1.73
N PHE A 142 3.46 -4.68 1.20
CA PHE A 142 3.46 -4.43 -0.25
C PHE A 142 4.71 -3.71 -0.77
N GLY A 143 5.70 -3.41 0.09
CA GLY A 143 6.98 -2.82 -0.29
C GLY A 143 6.91 -1.38 -0.81
N ASN A 144 5.77 -0.70 -0.65
CA ASN A 144 5.54 0.63 -1.20
C ASN A 144 5.54 1.67 -0.09
N SER A 145 6.29 2.77 -0.26
CA SER A 145 6.18 3.91 0.65
C SER A 145 4.76 4.48 0.63
N VAL A 146 4.31 5.02 1.76
CA VAL A 146 3.04 5.75 1.82
C VAL A 146 2.97 6.87 0.77
N LEU A 147 4.09 7.56 0.54
CA LEU A 147 4.19 8.61 -0.45
C LEU A 147 4.00 8.06 -1.88
N LYS A 148 4.59 6.92 -2.22
CA LYS A 148 4.35 6.24 -3.51
C LYS A 148 2.90 5.83 -3.67
N VAL A 149 2.29 5.26 -2.62
CA VAL A 149 0.87 4.89 -2.62
C VAL A 149 -0.01 6.12 -2.88
N TYR A 150 0.21 7.24 -2.18
CA TYR A 150 -0.50 8.49 -2.42
C TYR A 150 -0.24 9.04 -3.83
N LYS A 151 1.00 9.00 -4.33
CA LYS A 151 1.33 9.47 -5.69
C LYS A 151 0.56 8.68 -6.75
N THR A 152 0.42 7.36 -6.58
CA THR A 152 -0.23 6.46 -7.54
C THR A 152 -1.75 6.51 -7.48
N HIS A 153 -2.34 6.57 -6.29
CA HIS A 153 -3.77 6.27 -6.12
C HIS A 153 -4.65 7.44 -5.69
N CYS A 154 -4.05 8.55 -5.24
CA CYS A 154 -4.80 9.70 -4.75
C CYS A 154 -4.89 10.82 -5.82
N ASN A 155 -5.94 11.62 -5.73
CA ASN A 155 -6.03 12.88 -6.47
C ASN A 155 -5.14 13.97 -5.83
N PRO A 156 -4.89 15.12 -6.50
CA PRO A 156 -3.98 16.15 -5.98
C PRO A 156 -4.33 16.67 -4.57
N GLU A 157 -5.61 16.82 -4.24
CA GLU A 157 -6.03 17.32 -2.93
C GLU A 157 -5.80 16.27 -1.84
N GLU A 158 -6.16 15.01 -2.10
CA GLU A 158 -5.88 13.88 -1.22
C GLU A 158 -4.38 13.71 -0.96
N LYS A 159 -3.53 13.87 -1.99
CA LYS A 159 -2.06 13.85 -1.85
C LYS A 159 -1.59 14.93 -0.89
N LYS A 160 -2.08 16.16 -1.07
CA LYS A 160 -1.72 17.31 -0.23
C LYS A 160 -2.12 17.07 1.23
N GLN A 161 -3.36 16.62 1.46
CA GLN A 161 -3.86 16.31 2.80
C GLN A 161 -3.07 15.15 3.43
N GLY A 162 -2.77 14.10 2.67
CA GLY A 162 -1.94 12.98 3.11
C GLY A 162 -0.53 13.42 3.51
N CYS A 163 0.12 14.27 2.71
CA CYS A 163 1.44 14.82 3.04
C CYS A 163 1.40 15.68 4.30
N LEU A 164 0.40 16.57 4.42
CA LEU A 164 0.22 17.38 5.62
C LEU A 164 0.04 16.51 6.87
N ARG A 165 -0.78 15.45 6.78
CA ARG A 165 -0.97 14.49 7.87
C ARG A 165 0.36 13.85 8.29
N LEU A 166 1.16 13.38 7.33
CA LEU A 166 2.47 12.78 7.62
C LEU A 166 3.43 13.77 8.28
N ILE A 167 3.47 15.02 7.78
CA ILE A 167 4.25 16.11 8.36
C ILE A 167 3.83 16.37 9.80
N CYS A 168 2.53 16.55 10.06
CA CYS A 168 2.00 16.78 11.40
C CYS A 168 2.33 15.61 12.33
N MET A 169 2.15 14.37 11.89
CA MET A 169 2.50 13.20 12.70
C MET A 169 3.99 13.17 13.04
N PHE A 170 4.87 13.42 12.06
CA PHE A 170 6.31 13.42 12.24
C PHE A 170 6.77 14.43 13.28
N TYR A 171 6.36 15.69 13.15
CA TYR A 171 6.77 16.74 14.08
C TYR A 171 6.20 16.55 15.48
N ASN A 172 4.96 16.07 15.62
CA ASN A 172 4.41 15.78 16.95
C ASN A 172 5.14 14.61 17.62
N LEU A 173 5.45 13.53 16.88
CA LEU A 173 6.24 12.42 17.40
C LEU A 173 7.66 12.87 17.81
N MET A 174 8.29 13.73 17.01
CA MET A 174 9.57 14.34 17.38
C MET A 174 9.47 15.16 18.66
N ILE A 175 8.44 15.99 18.83
CA ILE A 175 8.25 16.80 20.03
C ILE A 175 8.09 15.90 21.26
N ILE A 176 7.30 14.84 21.16
CA ILE A 176 7.10 13.88 22.25
C ILE A 176 8.42 13.19 22.62
N ASP A 177 9.17 12.71 21.63
CA ASP A 177 10.47 12.08 21.86
C ASP A 177 11.47 13.09 22.46
N LEU A 178 11.51 14.33 21.97
CA LEU A 178 12.33 15.41 22.50
C LEU A 178 12.04 15.69 23.97
N VAL A 179 10.78 15.81 24.34
CA VAL A 179 10.36 16.05 25.74
C VAL A 179 10.79 14.87 26.61
N TYR A 180 10.55 13.64 26.15
CA TYR A 180 10.98 12.44 26.88
C TYR A 180 12.51 12.41 27.07
N GLN A 181 13.28 12.64 26.01
CA GLN A 181 14.74 12.67 26.09
C GLN A 181 15.21 13.80 27.02
N ARG A 182 14.59 14.98 26.97
CA ARG A 182 14.98 16.11 27.81
C ARG A 182 14.79 15.83 29.30
N ILE A 183 13.72 15.13 29.66
CA ILE A 183 13.38 14.85 31.07
C ILE A 183 14.17 13.63 31.59
N PHE A 184 14.30 12.58 30.79
CA PHE A 184 14.76 11.27 31.27
C PHE A 184 16.12 10.83 30.71
N SER A 185 16.64 11.46 29.66
CA SER A 185 17.93 11.11 29.06
C SER A 185 19.09 11.82 29.75
N LYS A 186 20.26 11.18 29.73
CA LYS A 186 21.53 11.77 30.16
C LYS A 186 22.28 12.48 29.03
N LYS A 187 21.74 12.48 27.81
CA LYS A 187 22.36 13.12 26.65
C LYS A 187 22.37 14.64 26.83
N SER A 188 23.40 15.30 26.28
CA SER A 188 23.42 16.76 26.24
C SER A 188 22.32 17.29 25.32
N TRP A 189 21.91 18.54 25.55
CA TRP A 189 20.87 19.17 24.74
C TRP A 189 21.31 19.33 23.28
N GLU A 190 22.59 19.66 23.05
CA GLU A 190 23.17 19.81 21.72
C GLU A 190 23.08 18.52 20.92
N ALA A 191 23.44 17.38 21.54
CA ALA A 191 23.38 16.07 20.89
C ALA A 191 21.94 15.66 20.51
N ILE A 192 20.97 16.02 21.36
CA ILE A 192 19.54 15.79 21.09
C ILE A 192 19.09 16.68 19.92
N GLN A 193 19.44 17.97 19.95
CA GLN A 193 19.06 18.94 18.93
C GLN A 193 19.63 18.58 17.54
N ASP A 194 20.91 18.18 17.47
CA ASP A 194 21.55 17.77 16.21
C ASP A 194 20.89 16.54 15.60
N ALA A 195 20.58 15.53 16.42
CA ALA A 195 19.89 14.32 15.96
C ALA A 195 18.50 14.65 15.40
N CYS A 196 17.76 15.54 16.08
CA CYS A 196 16.45 15.98 15.62
C CYS A 196 16.53 16.79 14.31
N ASN A 197 17.47 17.73 14.19
CA ASN A 197 17.67 18.50 12.97
C ASN A 197 17.98 17.61 11.78
N LYS A 198 18.85 16.61 11.97
CA LYS A 198 19.18 15.63 10.94
C LYS A 198 17.96 14.83 10.51
N GLN A 199 17.18 14.31 11.46
CA GLN A 199 15.96 13.55 11.15
C GLN A 199 14.93 14.41 10.41
N ALA A 200 14.74 15.67 10.81
CA ALA A 200 13.82 16.58 10.14
C ALA A 200 14.26 16.89 8.70
N ALA A 201 15.57 17.10 8.48
CA ALA A 201 16.12 17.30 7.13
C ALA A 201 15.86 16.08 6.23
N GLU A 202 16.19 14.87 6.70
CA GLU A 202 15.98 13.62 5.96
C GLU A 202 14.50 13.38 5.63
N PHE A 203 13.59 13.65 6.58
CA PHE A 203 12.16 13.49 6.37
C PHE A 203 11.62 14.49 5.33
N ASN A 204 12.00 15.76 5.45
CA ASN A 204 11.57 16.82 4.52
C ASN A 204 12.11 16.59 3.11
N GLU A 205 13.37 16.17 2.98
CA GLU A 205 13.96 15.83 1.67
C GLU A 205 13.20 14.69 1.01
N LYS A 206 12.81 13.67 1.79
CA LYS A 206 12.05 12.53 1.27
C LYS A 206 10.69 12.93 0.73
N ILE A 207 9.93 13.75 1.47
CA ILE A 207 8.65 14.27 0.98
C ILE A 207 8.87 15.05 -0.32
N LYS A 208 9.84 15.95 -0.36
CA LYS A 208 10.14 16.74 -1.57
C LYS A 208 10.48 15.85 -2.77
N LYS A 209 11.30 14.81 -2.57
CA LYS A 209 11.74 13.92 -3.65
C LYS A 209 10.60 13.08 -4.21
N GLU A 210 9.76 12.49 -3.38
CA GLU A 210 8.67 11.62 -3.84
C GLU A 210 7.44 12.39 -4.29
N MET A 211 7.26 13.63 -3.83
CA MET A 211 6.16 14.52 -4.21
C MET A 211 6.56 15.58 -5.26
N ALA A 212 7.81 15.58 -5.71
CA ALA A 212 8.18 16.34 -6.90
C ALA A 212 7.32 15.84 -8.07
N GLU A 213 6.63 16.76 -8.73
CA GLU A 213 5.81 16.47 -9.90
C GLU A 213 6.66 15.71 -10.92
N ASP A 214 6.12 14.62 -11.48
CA ASP A 214 6.68 14.08 -12.72
C ASP A 214 6.46 15.15 -13.79
N THR A 215 7.46 16.00 -14.02
CA THR A 215 7.57 16.85 -15.21
C THR A 215 7.93 16.00 -16.43
N SER A 216 7.33 14.81 -16.55
CA SER A 216 7.41 14.00 -17.76
C SER A 216 6.16 14.31 -18.59
N PRO A 217 6.31 14.95 -19.76
CA PRO A 217 5.17 15.20 -20.63
C PRO A 217 4.55 13.86 -21.04
N GLN A 218 3.24 13.72 -20.80
CA GLN A 218 2.40 12.70 -21.42
C GLN A 218 2.02 13.14 -22.83
#